data_AF-A0A671N3F0-F1
#
_entry.id   AF-A0A671N3F0-F1
#
_cell.length_a   1.000
_cell.length_b   1.000
_cell.length_c   1.000
_cell.angle_alpha   90.00
_cell.angle_beta   90.00
_cell.angle_gamma   90.00
#
_symmetry.space_group_name_H-M   'P 1'
#
loop_
_entity.id
_entity.type
_entity.pdbx_description
1 polymer ?
#
loop_
_entity_poly.entity_id
_entity_poly.type
_entity_poly.pdbx_seq_one_letter_code
_entity_poly.pdbx_strand_id
1 'polypeptide(L)'
;LKTQIWRKVCIVNAMQCCCCCCFSEVGCRQGLDPGPCREYRVMWYYDPEANACAQFWYGGCQGNSNRFETEDLCQNVCVQT
;
A
#
# COMPACT_ATOMS: atom_id res chain seq x y z
N LEU A 1 -24.45 11.05 -26.42
CA LEU A 1 -23.93 11.72 -25.20
C LEU A 1 -24.26 10.89 -23.96
N LYS A 2 -23.44 9.88 -23.66
CA LYS A 2 -23.22 9.31 -22.31
C LYS A 2 -21.81 8.74 -22.31
N THR A 3 -20.93 9.32 -21.51
CA THR A 3 -19.50 9.01 -21.39
C THR A 3 -19.32 7.60 -20.84
N GLN A 4 -18.54 6.78 -21.55
CA GLN A 4 -18.21 5.40 -21.18
C GLN A 4 -17.22 5.43 -20.01
N ILE A 5 -17.77 5.29 -18.80
CA ILE A 5 -17.03 5.24 -17.54
C ILE A 5 -17.27 3.84 -16.95
N TRP A 6 -16.18 3.06 -16.82
CA TRP A 6 -16.00 1.72 -16.23
C TRP A 6 -16.64 0.51 -16.92
N ARG A 7 -15.83 -0.22 -17.71
CA ARG A 7 -15.97 -1.67 -17.86
C ARG A 7 -14.66 -2.37 -17.56
N LYS A 8 -14.67 -3.13 -16.47
CA LYS A 8 -13.71 -4.18 -16.11
C LYS A 8 -13.51 -5.10 -17.32
N VAL A 9 -12.30 -5.16 -17.87
CA VAL A 9 -11.90 -6.18 -18.85
C VAL A 9 -10.46 -6.59 -18.54
N CYS A 10 -10.30 -7.74 -17.89
CA CYS A 10 -9.00 -8.37 -17.68
C CYS A 10 -8.72 -9.25 -18.92
N ILE A 11 -7.80 -8.84 -19.80
CA ILE A 11 -7.36 -9.67 -20.94
C ILE A 11 -6.11 -10.46 -20.51
N VAL A 12 -6.27 -11.78 -20.56
CA VAL A 12 -5.28 -12.80 -20.21
C VAL A 12 -4.15 -12.88 -21.24
N ASN A 13 -2.92 -12.56 -20.84
CA ASN A 13 -1.72 -13.11 -21.48
C ASN A 13 -0.61 -13.25 -20.43
N ALA A 14 0.07 -14.39 -20.45
CA ALA A 14 0.97 -14.92 -19.42
C ALA A 14 2.29 -14.13 -19.21
N MET A 15 2.33 -12.87 -19.63
CA MET A 15 3.40 -11.91 -19.35
C MET A 15 2.94 -10.69 -18.54
N GLN A 16 1.65 -10.61 -18.18
CA GLN A 16 1.05 -9.50 -17.42
C GLN A 16 0.25 -10.01 -16.22
N CYS A 17 0.91 -10.69 -15.29
CA CYS A 17 0.37 -10.82 -13.93
C CYS A 17 0.54 -9.48 -13.21
N CYS A 18 -0.33 -8.47 -13.48
CA CYS A 18 -0.52 -7.33 -12.55
C CYS A 18 -1.64 -6.33 -12.91
N CYS A 19 -2.81 -6.71 -13.44
CA CYS A 19 -3.88 -5.69 -13.64
C CYS A 19 -5.33 -6.10 -13.37
N CYS A 20 -5.55 -7.17 -12.61
CA CYS A 20 -6.85 -7.41 -11.93
C CYS A 20 -6.72 -8.18 -10.61
N CYS A 21 -5.59 -8.86 -10.34
CA CYS A 21 -5.43 -9.73 -9.16
C CYS A 21 -4.10 -9.57 -8.40
N CYS A 22 -3.39 -8.43 -8.54
CA CYS A 22 -2.22 -8.10 -7.71
C CYS A 22 -2.33 -6.68 -7.15
N PHE A 23 -3.47 -6.34 -6.56
CA PHE A 23 -3.48 -5.29 -5.55
C PHE A 23 -2.66 -5.87 -4.38
N SER A 24 -1.51 -5.29 -4.05
CA SER A 24 -0.58 -5.89 -3.09
C SER A 24 -1.13 -5.79 -1.66
N GLU A 25 -2.08 -6.64 -1.29
CA GLU A 25 -2.45 -6.89 0.12
C GLU A 25 -1.25 -7.38 0.96
N VAL A 26 -0.17 -7.81 0.29
CA VAL A 26 1.08 -8.22 0.93
C VAL A 26 1.66 -7.08 1.79
N GLY A 27 1.56 -5.82 1.33
CA GLY A 27 2.06 -4.68 2.09
C GLY A 27 1.32 -4.51 3.42
N CYS A 28 -0.01 -4.53 3.41
CA CYS A 28 -0.84 -4.32 4.60
C CYS A 28 -0.67 -5.39 5.69
N ARG A 29 -0.10 -6.56 5.37
CA ARG A 29 0.13 -7.65 6.33
C ARG A 29 1.57 -7.72 6.84
N GLN A 30 2.45 -6.85 6.33
CA GLN A 30 3.82 -6.75 6.82
C GLN A 30 3.86 -5.90 8.09
N GLY A 31 4.79 -6.20 9.01
CA GLY A 31 5.05 -5.31 10.15
C GLY A 31 5.68 -3.99 9.71
N LEU A 32 5.75 -2.99 10.59
CA LEU A 32 6.51 -1.78 10.29
C LEU A 32 8.01 -2.11 10.15
N ASP A 33 8.69 -1.49 9.18
CA ASP A 33 10.12 -1.67 8.95
C ASP A 33 10.82 -0.31 8.69
N PRO A 34 11.58 0.21 9.67
CA PRO A 34 12.31 1.47 9.53
C PRO A 34 13.46 1.41 8.52
N GLY A 35 13.96 0.22 8.19
CA GLY A 35 15.21 0.06 7.45
C GLY A 35 16.46 0.47 8.26
N PRO A 36 17.67 0.24 7.72
CA PRO A 36 18.93 0.45 8.44
C PRO A 36 19.48 1.88 8.37
N CYS A 37 18.97 2.71 7.47
CA CYS A 37 19.44 4.10 7.31
C CYS A 37 18.95 5.02 8.45
N ARG A 38 19.54 6.21 8.54
CA ARG A 38 19.32 7.17 9.65
C ARG A 38 18.81 8.54 9.18
N GLU A 39 18.25 8.61 7.98
CA GLU A 39 17.59 9.80 7.45
C GLU A 39 16.11 9.76 7.82
N TYR A 40 15.83 10.01 9.09
CA TYR A 40 14.50 9.80 9.66
C TYR A 40 13.46 10.73 9.04
N ARG A 41 12.39 10.11 8.49
CA ARG A 41 11.21 10.80 7.97
C ARG A 41 9.96 10.15 8.54
N VAL A 42 8.95 10.96 8.86
CA VAL A 42 7.65 10.46 9.31
C VAL A 42 6.93 9.86 8.11
N MET A 43 6.51 8.60 8.24
CA MET A 43 5.72 7.88 7.24
C MET A 43 4.55 7.20 7.95
N TRP A 44 3.57 6.73 7.18
CA TRP A 44 2.40 6.00 7.68
C TRP A 44 2.55 4.51 7.42
N TYR A 45 2.12 3.68 8.36
CA TYR A 45 1.98 2.23 8.18
C TYR A 45 0.61 1.80 8.68
N TYR A 46 0.14 0.65 8.20
CA TYR A 46 -1.09 0.04 8.66
C TYR A 46 -0.81 -0.90 9.83
N ASP A 47 -1.53 -0.71 10.92
CA ASP A 47 -1.54 -1.57 12.10
C ASP A 47 -2.75 -2.53 12.02
N PRO A 48 -2.53 -3.83 11.79
CA PRO A 48 -3.60 -4.82 11.72
C PRO A 48 -4.27 -5.09 13.08
N GLU A 49 -3.61 -4.83 14.21
CA GLU A 49 -4.19 -5.02 15.55
C GLU A 49 -5.19 -3.90 15.87
N ALA A 50 -4.85 -2.67 15.48
CA ALA A 50 -5.72 -1.50 15.63
C ALA A 50 -6.73 -1.34 14.46
N ASN A 51 -6.54 -2.08 13.36
CA ASN A 51 -7.26 -1.89 12.10
C ASN A 51 -7.23 -0.42 11.62
N ALA A 52 -6.07 0.23 11.79
CA ALA A 52 -5.91 1.66 11.60
C ALA A 52 -4.51 2.01 11.09
N CYS A 53 -4.37 3.20 10.51
CA CYS A 53 -3.08 3.72 10.06
C CYS A 53 -2.42 4.56 11.15
N ALA A 54 -1.12 4.34 11.37
CA ALA A 54 -0.33 5.04 12.37
C ALA A 54 0.98 5.56 11.77
N GLN A 55 1.58 6.55 12.43
CA GLN A 55 2.86 7.11 12.01
C GLN A 55 4.04 6.32 12.58
N PHE A 56 5.11 6.23 11.82
CA PHE A 56 6.39 5.68 12.26
C PHE A 56 7.58 6.43 11.64
N TRP A 57 8.76 6.27 12.25
CA TRP A 57 10.01 6.80 11.72
C TRP A 57 10.62 5.83 10.71
N TYR A 58 10.67 6.25 9.44
CA TYR A 58 11.37 5.54 8.38
C TYR A 58 12.78 6.10 8.23
N GLY A 59 13.78 5.23 8.18
CA GLY A 59 15.20 5.58 8.13
C GLY A 59 15.70 6.08 6.77
N GLY A 60 14.84 6.10 5.75
CA GLY A 60 15.15 6.68 4.43
C GLY A 60 15.63 5.68 3.37
N CYS A 61 15.92 4.42 3.73
CA CYS A 61 16.27 3.37 2.76
C CYS A 61 15.73 1.99 3.18
N GLN A 62 15.60 1.09 2.19
CA GLN A 62 15.07 -0.28 2.36
C GLN A 62 13.67 -0.29 3.02
N GLY A 63 13.43 -1.19 3.96
CA GLY A 63 12.11 -1.42 4.54
C GLY A 63 11.22 -2.29 3.67
N ASN A 64 9.93 -2.20 3.89
CA ASN A 64 8.92 -2.98 3.18
C ASN A 64 7.80 -2.10 2.59
N SER A 65 6.74 -2.74 2.09
CA SER A 65 5.64 -2.06 1.39
C SER A 65 4.55 -1.53 2.33
N ASN A 66 4.59 -1.83 3.64
CA ASN A 66 3.70 -1.23 4.64
C ASN A 66 4.18 0.18 5.00
N ARG A 67 4.26 1.06 4.00
CA ARG A 67 4.80 2.42 4.16
C ARG A 67 4.15 3.36 3.14
N PHE A 68 3.49 4.40 3.65
CA PHE A 68 2.71 5.35 2.88
C PHE A 68 3.09 6.78 3.24
N GLU A 69 2.97 7.70 2.29
CA GLU A 69 3.30 9.12 2.50
C GLU A 69 2.22 9.87 3.28
N THR A 70 0.96 9.44 3.17
CA THR A 70 -0.18 10.07 3.82
C THR A 70 -1.08 9.04 4.51
N GLU A 71 -1.82 9.50 5.51
CA GLU A 71 -2.83 8.70 6.19
C GLU A 71 -3.89 8.20 5.20
N ASP A 72 -4.41 9.10 4.35
CA ASP A 72 -5.43 8.76 3.36
C ASP A 72 -4.98 7.64 2.42
N LEU A 73 -3.71 7.65 1.99
CA LEU A 73 -3.19 6.60 1.12
C LEU A 73 -3.13 5.26 1.85
N CYS A 74 -2.67 5.25 3.11
CA CYS A 74 -2.67 4.06 3.94
C CYS A 74 -4.09 3.52 4.15
N GLN A 75 -5.05 4.39 4.49
CA GLN A 75 -6.43 4.01 4.74
C GLN A 75 -7.09 3.44 3.49
N ASN A 76 -6.97 4.13 2.35
CA ASN A 76 -7.55 3.67 1.09
C ASN A 76 -6.96 2.34 0.58
N VAL A 77 -5.72 2.01 0.95
CA VAL A 77 -5.05 0.79 0.51
C VAL A 77 -5.31 -0.39 1.46
N CYS A 78 -5.29 -0.14 2.78
CA CYS A 78 -5.23 -1.21 3.78
C CYS A 78 -6.43 -1.29 4.72
N VAL A 79 -7.14 -0.19 4.98
CA VAL A 79 -8.29 -0.22 5.89
C VAL A 79 -9.49 -0.79 5.13
N GLN A 80 -9.94 -1.96 5.55
CA GLN A 80 -11.18 -2.56 5.06
C GLN A 80 -12.32 -2.04 5.94
N THR A 81 -13.21 -1.25 5.34
CA THR A 81 -14.48 -0.80 5.94
C THR A 81 -15.54 -1.89 5.88
#